data_AF-A0AAV2P3N8-F1
#
_entry.id   AF-A0AAV2P3N8-F1
#
_cell.length_a   1.000
_cell.length_b   1.000
_cell.length_c   1.000
_cell.angle_alpha   90.00
_cell.angle_beta   90.00
_cell.angle_gamma   90.00
#
_symmetry.space_group_name_H-M   'P 1'
#
loop_
_entity.id
_entity.type
_entity.pdbx_description
1 polymer ?
#
loop_
_entity_poly.entity_id
_entity_poly.type
_entity_poly.pdbx_seq_one_letter_code
_entity_poly.pdbx_strand_id
1 'polypeptide(L)'
;MGRTKAPKEIQVETRLTRDKISRYRRILKLHAHDKKLQLSQATKLKSIVSKKITSLEVDVKRHREIVTDLSDDGKRRILGSLADHSRLFYLAFSHLKPSQIYTAVYQDCDVKRRLLDKLYYERKKRLQQGIELQSKRCVLSTELEEQKEELPHCEQQKLISRLQQSITKYDAAKAIYSTYCSMLNILRKDTIFFDTLLNILKEDQSSQCKAMLRVTVMGQLAAENLDDVRQKYKRMTRVVLRNMKIREQMLSTVRCQVEDLWAYAQSLVRIESDHIFAKKDTDASADKVLENQLIQLENICAKVKETLLVRSYYDLLSRLETQYEQKRALLARLDANIKNRDLLLNKKNHALQILENLKHSTKTAAEQYKINGIHDILEQIEAEKKREKDLKEQKKTRGELFTNIRAALQNMNMMLLCIKHSTKIARKLPRDVNKNVLKESIIINNREDAEEHDILLELEGIDTDVLVLLSKISRKIGILFGMSNFDLEQKKEDRARDLYQTYISNYSSNLIFGTGEEEPIRLLVEHETVDVTIPTRTDIKLRSRQIIEAHLKPE
;
A
#
# COMPACT_ATOMS: atom_id res chain seq x y z
N MET A 1 176.69 21.41 -53.15
CA MET A 1 175.38 21.27 -53.83
C MET A 1 174.32 22.06 -53.08
N GLY A 2 173.48 22.84 -53.77
CA GLY A 2 172.21 23.43 -53.28
C GLY A 2 172.23 24.21 -51.95
N ARG A 3 172.60 25.50 -51.95
CA ARG A 3 172.41 26.41 -50.79
C ARG A 3 171.29 27.42 -51.05
N THR A 4 170.20 27.35 -50.29
CA THR A 4 169.19 28.43 -50.10
C THR A 4 168.29 28.09 -48.90
N LYS A 5 168.14 28.99 -47.91
CA LYS A 5 167.21 28.84 -46.75
C LYS A 5 166.78 30.19 -46.14
N ALA A 6 165.50 30.55 -46.29
CA ALA A 6 164.72 31.52 -45.50
C ALA A 6 163.26 31.51 -46.02
N PRO A 7 162.24 32.08 -45.34
CA PRO A 7 162.12 32.49 -43.93
C PRO A 7 161.00 31.69 -43.19
N LYS A 8 160.62 32.06 -41.95
CA LYS A 8 159.47 31.41 -41.26
C LYS A 8 158.63 32.24 -40.24
N GLU A 9 158.89 33.52 -40.05
CA GLU A 9 158.41 34.24 -38.83
C GLU A 9 157.06 34.99 -38.94
N ILE A 10 156.55 35.25 -40.15
CA ILE A 10 155.44 36.21 -40.39
C ILE A 10 154.06 35.76 -39.80
N GLN A 11 153.90 34.51 -39.36
CA GLN A 11 152.59 33.98 -38.93
C GLN A 11 152.19 34.23 -37.47
N VAL A 12 153.05 34.82 -36.62
CA VAL A 12 152.79 34.90 -35.17
C VAL A 12 152.02 36.17 -34.75
N GLU A 13 152.43 37.35 -35.22
CA GLU A 13 151.94 38.64 -34.72
C GLU A 13 150.45 38.89 -35.02
N THR A 14 149.96 38.42 -36.17
CA THR A 14 148.57 38.59 -36.62
C THR A 14 147.54 37.87 -35.74
N ARG A 15 147.97 36.95 -34.86
CA ARG A 15 147.09 36.32 -33.85
C ARG A 15 146.94 37.17 -32.58
N LEU A 16 148.01 37.82 -32.11
CA LEU A 16 148.04 38.56 -30.85
C LEU A 16 147.26 39.90 -30.91
N THR A 17 147.30 40.60 -32.04
CA THR A 17 146.55 41.86 -32.24
C THR A 17 145.03 41.64 -32.25
N ARG A 18 144.58 40.55 -32.89
CA ARG A 18 143.17 40.16 -32.98
C ARG A 18 142.54 39.92 -31.61
N ASP A 19 143.32 39.38 -30.66
CA ASP A 19 142.85 39.07 -29.31
C ASP A 19 142.82 40.27 -28.35
N LYS A 20 143.60 41.33 -28.59
CA LYS A 20 143.44 42.60 -27.87
C LYS A 20 142.14 43.31 -28.28
N ILE A 21 141.81 43.30 -29.57
CA ILE A 21 140.57 43.91 -30.10
C ILE A 21 139.33 43.16 -29.61
N SER A 22 139.38 41.83 -29.48
CA SER A 22 138.27 41.03 -28.93
C SER A 22 137.96 41.41 -27.48
N ARG A 23 139.00 41.59 -26.64
CA ARG A 23 138.89 42.01 -25.23
C ARG A 23 138.29 43.40 -25.08
N TYR A 24 138.78 44.42 -25.79
CA TYR A 24 138.21 45.77 -25.71
C TYR A 24 136.75 45.82 -26.19
N ARG A 25 136.39 45.08 -27.26
CA ARG A 25 134.98 44.95 -27.68
C ARG A 25 134.11 44.26 -26.63
N ARG A 26 134.66 43.36 -25.81
CA ARG A 26 133.95 42.70 -24.70
C ARG A 26 133.71 43.65 -23.53
N ILE A 27 134.70 44.49 -23.18
CA ILE A 27 134.59 45.53 -22.14
C ILE A 27 133.55 46.59 -22.52
N LEU A 28 133.59 47.09 -23.76
CA LEU A 28 132.59 48.06 -24.24
C LEU A 28 131.17 47.49 -24.27
N LYS A 29 131.00 46.19 -24.59
CA LYS A 29 129.71 45.51 -24.49
C LYS A 29 129.22 45.36 -23.04
N LEU A 30 130.12 45.10 -22.09
CA LEU A 30 129.81 45.09 -20.65
C LEU A 30 129.32 46.48 -20.18
N HIS A 31 130.10 47.54 -20.43
CA HIS A 31 129.71 48.89 -20.01
C HIS A 31 128.40 49.38 -20.68
N ALA A 32 128.12 48.96 -21.91
CA ALA A 32 126.84 49.23 -22.58
C ALA A 32 125.68 48.40 -21.98
N HIS A 33 125.94 47.20 -21.46
CA HIS A 33 124.97 46.38 -20.75
C HIS A 33 124.66 46.95 -19.36
N ASP A 34 125.68 47.35 -18.60
CA ASP A 34 125.51 47.88 -17.25
C ASP A 34 124.77 49.23 -17.24
N LYS A 35 125.05 50.10 -18.23
CA LYS A 35 124.28 51.34 -18.42
C LYS A 35 122.81 51.10 -18.79
N LYS A 36 122.51 50.01 -19.52
CA LYS A 36 121.12 49.55 -19.74
C LYS A 36 120.49 48.98 -18.46
N LEU A 37 121.24 48.22 -17.66
CA LEU A 37 120.79 47.70 -16.37
C LEU A 37 120.40 48.83 -15.42
N GLN A 38 121.24 49.85 -15.25
CA GLN A 38 120.95 51.02 -14.41
C GLN A 38 119.69 51.77 -14.88
N LEU A 39 119.51 51.99 -16.18
CA LEU A 39 118.29 52.58 -16.73
C LEU A 39 117.04 51.70 -16.45
N SER A 40 117.18 50.37 -16.53
CA SER A 40 116.10 49.44 -16.19
C SER A 40 115.76 49.42 -14.69
N GLN A 41 116.73 49.69 -13.81
CA GLN A 41 116.54 49.80 -12.36
C GLN A 41 115.89 51.15 -12.01
N ALA A 42 116.35 52.26 -12.59
CA ALA A 42 115.77 53.59 -12.39
C ALA A 42 114.30 53.66 -12.85
N THR A 43 113.96 53.06 -14.00
CA THR A 43 112.58 52.99 -14.49
C THR A 43 111.68 52.10 -13.62
N LYS A 44 112.19 50.97 -13.10
CA LYS A 44 111.50 50.15 -12.09
C LYS A 44 111.25 50.93 -10.80
N LEU A 45 112.25 51.64 -10.27
CA LEU A 45 112.10 52.47 -9.08
C LEU A 45 111.06 53.58 -9.29
N LYS A 46 111.10 54.28 -10.43
CA LYS A 46 110.11 55.33 -10.77
C LYS A 46 108.67 54.77 -10.80
N SER A 47 108.46 53.55 -11.33
CA SER A 47 107.12 52.93 -11.37
C SER A 47 106.66 52.37 -10.01
N ILE A 48 107.58 52.04 -9.10
CA ILE A 48 107.25 51.68 -7.71
C ILE A 48 106.87 52.94 -6.91
N VAL A 49 107.63 54.03 -7.08
CA VAL A 49 107.37 55.32 -6.39
C VAL A 49 106.04 55.93 -6.85
N SER A 50 105.74 55.96 -8.15
CA SER A 50 104.45 56.48 -8.63
C SER A 50 103.25 55.66 -8.13
N LYS A 51 103.38 54.33 -8.04
CA LYS A 51 102.37 53.46 -7.42
C LYS A 51 102.16 53.79 -5.93
N LYS A 52 103.23 54.04 -5.17
CA LYS A 52 103.12 54.45 -3.76
C LYS A 52 102.50 55.84 -3.58
N ILE A 53 102.78 56.79 -4.47
CA ILE A 53 102.15 58.11 -4.46
C ILE A 53 100.64 57.98 -4.74
N THR A 54 100.26 57.22 -5.76
CA THR A 54 98.83 57.02 -6.10
C THR A 54 98.04 56.28 -5.01
N SER A 55 98.63 55.32 -4.28
CA SER A 55 97.97 54.75 -3.09
C SER A 55 97.81 55.77 -1.96
N LEU A 56 98.87 56.55 -1.66
CA LEU A 56 98.81 57.60 -0.63
C LEU A 56 97.78 58.69 -0.96
N GLU A 57 97.60 59.06 -2.24
CA GLU A 57 96.54 59.98 -2.66
C GLU A 57 95.13 59.43 -2.43
N VAL A 58 94.92 58.13 -2.62
CA VAL A 58 93.63 57.45 -2.35
C VAL A 58 93.37 57.39 -0.84
N ASP A 59 94.38 57.05 -0.04
CA ASP A 59 94.23 56.95 1.40
C ASP A 59 94.08 58.34 2.06
N VAL A 60 94.76 59.37 1.57
CA VAL A 60 94.53 60.77 2.00
C VAL A 60 93.11 61.26 1.66
N LYS A 61 92.52 60.84 0.52
CA LYS A 61 91.11 61.14 0.20
C LYS A 61 90.16 60.46 1.20
N ARG A 62 90.35 59.16 1.43
CA ARG A 62 89.58 58.38 2.44
C ARG A 62 89.69 58.97 3.85
N HIS A 63 90.87 59.40 4.28
CA HIS A 63 91.05 60.03 5.58
C HIS A 63 90.37 61.40 5.67
N ARG A 64 90.32 62.20 4.59
CA ARG A 64 89.54 63.44 4.54
C ARG A 64 88.02 63.17 4.59
N GLU A 65 87.55 62.13 3.90
CA GLU A 65 86.16 61.67 3.96
C GLU A 65 85.78 61.27 5.40
N ILE A 66 86.63 60.48 6.08
CA ILE A 66 86.43 60.10 7.50
C ILE A 66 86.40 61.33 8.42
N VAL A 67 87.28 62.31 8.22
CA VAL A 67 87.29 63.55 9.04
C VAL A 67 86.05 64.41 8.81
N THR A 68 85.54 64.50 7.57
CA THR A 68 84.29 65.22 7.28
C THR A 68 83.04 64.49 7.80
N ASP A 69 83.04 63.16 7.80
CA ASP A 69 82.00 62.36 8.47
C ASP A 69 81.97 62.60 9.99
N LEU A 70 83.15 62.76 10.62
CA LEU A 70 83.26 63.05 12.05
C LEU A 70 82.81 64.47 12.42
N SER A 71 83.04 65.47 11.55
CA SER A 71 82.51 66.83 11.79
C SER A 71 80.99 66.92 11.66
N ASP A 72 80.36 66.02 10.90
CA ASP A 72 78.90 65.90 10.77
C ASP A 72 78.28 64.88 11.76
N ASP A 73 78.96 64.59 12.88
CA ASP A 73 78.46 63.70 13.96
C ASP A 73 78.06 62.29 13.45
N GLY A 74 78.77 61.78 12.43
CA GLY A 74 78.48 60.51 11.76
C GLY A 74 77.17 60.47 10.95
N LYS A 75 76.42 61.58 10.89
CA LYS A 75 75.06 61.65 10.32
C LYS A 75 74.98 61.18 8.86
N ARG A 76 76.01 61.47 8.05
CA ARG A 76 76.08 61.04 6.64
C ARG A 76 76.09 59.52 6.48
N ARG A 77 76.83 58.79 7.33
CA ARG A 77 76.89 57.32 7.29
C ARG A 77 75.57 56.69 7.68
N ILE A 78 74.98 57.17 8.78
CA ILE A 78 73.68 56.68 9.27
C ILE A 78 72.59 56.88 8.21
N LEU A 79 72.51 58.08 7.61
CA LEU A 79 71.55 58.36 6.54
C LEU A 79 71.86 57.58 5.25
N GLY A 80 73.15 57.36 4.91
CA GLY A 80 73.55 56.54 3.77
C GLY A 80 73.04 55.11 3.87
N SER A 81 73.33 54.43 4.99
CA SER A 81 72.84 53.05 5.23
C SER A 81 71.31 52.94 5.31
N LEU A 82 70.59 54.05 5.58
CA LEU A 82 69.13 54.10 5.57
C LEU A 82 68.55 54.38 4.16
N ALA A 83 69.30 55.07 3.30
CA ALA A 83 68.90 55.40 1.94
C ALA A 83 68.73 54.14 1.07
N ASP A 84 69.62 53.16 1.24
CA ASP A 84 69.65 51.88 0.53
C ASP A 84 68.40 51.02 0.74
N HIS A 85 67.55 51.35 1.72
CA HIS A 85 66.31 50.63 2.00
C HIS A 85 65.04 51.45 1.78
N SER A 86 65.08 52.79 1.93
CA SER A 86 64.07 53.65 1.29
C SER A 86 64.44 55.14 1.21
N ARG A 87 64.23 55.71 0.02
CA ARG A 87 64.37 57.16 -0.27
C ARG A 87 63.45 58.04 0.61
N LEU A 88 62.32 57.51 1.06
CA LEU A 88 61.38 58.20 1.95
C LEU A 88 61.92 58.36 3.37
N PHE A 89 62.60 57.35 3.93
CA PHE A 89 63.27 57.47 5.23
C PHE A 89 64.37 58.53 5.19
N TYR A 90 65.20 58.54 4.14
CA TYR A 90 66.26 59.54 3.99
C TYR A 90 65.71 60.97 4.06
N LEU A 91 64.59 61.24 3.36
CA LEU A 91 63.92 62.54 3.40
C LEU A 91 63.32 62.83 4.79
N ALA A 92 62.63 61.87 5.39
CA ALA A 92 61.97 62.02 6.69
C ALA A 92 62.94 62.26 7.86
N PHE A 93 64.16 61.72 7.80
CA PHE A 93 65.15 61.82 8.88
C PHE A 93 66.30 62.81 8.59
N SER A 94 66.34 63.39 7.39
CA SER A 94 67.34 64.38 6.92
C SER A 94 67.61 65.55 7.88
N HIS A 95 66.59 66.06 8.55
CA HIS A 95 66.63 67.28 9.36
C HIS A 95 66.91 67.05 10.86
N LEU A 96 66.88 65.80 11.32
CA LEU A 96 67.03 65.44 12.74
C LEU A 96 68.49 65.21 13.15
N LYS A 97 68.80 65.24 14.45
CA LYS A 97 70.11 64.85 15.00
C LYS A 97 70.24 63.32 15.13
N PRO A 98 71.44 62.71 15.10
CA PRO A 98 71.61 61.25 15.15
C PRO A 98 70.84 60.53 16.28
N SER A 99 70.85 61.09 17.49
CA SER A 99 70.09 60.57 18.64
C SER A 99 68.56 60.64 18.48
N GLN A 100 68.06 61.65 17.77
CA GLN A 100 66.65 61.80 17.44
C GLN A 100 66.23 60.85 16.30
N ILE A 101 67.13 60.58 15.34
CA ILE A 101 66.91 59.58 14.29
C ILE A 101 66.76 58.20 14.92
N TYR A 102 67.63 57.82 15.87
CA TYR A 102 67.52 56.54 16.58
C TYR A 102 66.18 56.37 17.30
N THR A 103 65.74 57.38 18.07
CA THR A 103 64.47 57.31 18.80
C THR A 103 63.25 57.28 17.88
N ALA A 104 63.25 58.05 16.78
CA ALA A 104 62.16 58.06 15.82
C ALA A 104 62.08 56.77 14.99
N VAL A 105 63.22 56.16 14.61
CA VAL A 105 63.27 54.83 13.98
C VAL A 105 62.76 53.75 14.93
N TYR A 106 63.10 53.82 16.23
CA TYR A 106 62.56 52.90 17.23
C TYR A 106 61.03 53.01 17.35
N GLN A 107 60.50 54.23 17.39
CA GLN A 107 59.05 54.48 17.44
C GLN A 107 58.31 54.00 16.18
N ASP A 108 58.87 54.22 14.98
CA ASP A 108 58.31 53.72 13.72
C ASP A 108 58.33 52.18 13.66
N CYS A 109 59.41 51.54 14.12
CA CYS A 109 59.48 50.09 14.29
C CYS A 109 58.40 49.57 15.26
N ASP A 110 58.18 50.23 16.39
CA ASP A 110 57.14 49.90 17.37
C ASP A 110 55.73 50.00 16.79
N VAL A 111 55.44 51.08 16.05
CA VAL A 111 54.15 51.29 15.37
C VAL A 111 53.93 50.23 14.29
N LYS A 112 54.95 49.93 13.48
CA LYS A 112 54.89 48.88 12.45
C LYS A 112 54.73 47.49 13.04
N ARG A 113 55.37 47.20 14.18
CA ARG A 113 55.17 45.94 14.92
C ARG A 113 53.73 45.79 15.39
N ARG A 114 53.18 46.82 16.06
CA ARG A 114 51.76 46.83 16.51
C ARG A 114 50.77 46.71 15.35
N LEU A 115 51.08 47.27 14.18
CA LEU A 115 50.27 47.11 12.96
C LEU A 115 50.35 45.68 12.41
N LEU A 116 51.54 45.09 12.39
CA LEU A 116 51.80 43.73 11.92
C LEU A 116 51.16 42.68 12.83
N ASP A 117 51.16 42.89 14.15
CA ASP A 117 50.44 42.05 15.12
C ASP A 117 48.91 42.09 14.90
N LYS A 118 48.34 43.28 14.63
CA LYS A 118 46.92 43.42 14.24
C LYS A 118 46.61 42.66 12.95
N LEU A 119 47.47 42.77 11.94
CA LEU A 119 47.30 42.06 10.66
C LEU A 119 47.38 40.53 10.83
N TYR A 120 48.25 40.02 11.73
CA TYR A 120 48.25 38.60 12.08
C TYR A 120 46.97 38.17 12.79
N TYR A 121 46.44 38.97 13.72
CA TYR A 121 45.17 38.69 14.37
C TYR A 121 44.00 38.65 13.38
N GLU A 122 43.89 39.64 12.48
CA GLU A 122 42.88 39.63 11.41
C GLU A 122 43.03 38.42 10.47
N ARG A 123 44.26 38.09 10.06
CA ARG A 123 44.53 36.91 9.23
C ARG A 123 44.07 35.63 9.91
N LYS A 124 44.34 35.47 11.21
CA LYS A 124 43.89 34.30 12.00
C LYS A 124 42.36 34.25 12.08
N LYS A 125 41.70 35.38 12.35
CA LYS A 125 40.22 35.47 12.41
C LYS A 125 39.57 35.12 11.07
N ARG A 126 40.07 35.64 9.95
CA ARG A 126 39.58 35.31 8.60
C ARG A 126 39.81 33.84 8.24
N LEU A 127 40.94 33.25 8.68
CA LEU A 127 41.21 31.82 8.48
C LEU A 127 40.21 30.94 9.24
N GLN A 128 39.88 31.27 10.49
CA GLN A 128 38.86 30.55 11.27
C GLN A 128 37.48 30.63 10.59
N GLN A 129 37.07 31.82 10.14
CA GLN A 129 35.83 32.01 9.38
C GLN A 129 35.82 31.21 8.07
N GLY A 130 36.96 31.11 7.37
CA GLY A 130 37.10 30.26 6.18
C GLY A 130 36.89 28.77 6.48
N ILE A 131 37.45 28.28 7.59
CA ILE A 131 37.28 26.89 8.05
C ILE A 131 35.82 26.61 8.44
N GLU A 132 35.16 27.52 9.15
CA GLU A 132 33.73 27.42 9.48
C GLU A 132 32.85 27.36 8.22
N LEU A 133 33.12 28.22 7.23
CA LEU A 133 32.38 28.25 5.96
C LEU A 133 32.63 26.98 5.12
N GLN A 134 33.86 26.45 5.14
CA GLN A 134 34.18 25.18 4.49
C GLN A 134 33.48 24.00 5.18
N SER A 135 33.45 23.96 6.51
CA SER A 135 32.70 22.96 7.29
C SER A 135 31.20 22.99 6.97
N LYS A 136 30.58 24.19 6.97
CA LYS A 136 29.17 24.38 6.59
C LYS A 136 28.91 23.94 5.14
N ARG A 137 29.83 24.22 4.21
CA ARG A 137 29.73 23.74 2.82
C ARG A 137 29.76 22.22 2.74
N CYS A 138 30.62 21.54 3.52
CA CYS A 138 30.68 20.08 3.53
C CYS A 138 29.36 19.45 4.01
N VAL A 139 28.78 19.97 5.10
CA VAL A 139 27.47 19.49 5.63
C VAL A 139 26.35 19.69 4.61
N LEU A 140 26.26 20.89 4.01
CA LEU A 140 25.27 21.16 2.95
C LEU A 140 25.49 20.27 1.70
N SER A 141 26.72 19.84 1.41
CA SER A 141 26.97 18.89 0.32
C SER A 141 26.59 17.45 0.67
N THR A 142 26.72 17.00 1.93
CA THR A 142 26.23 15.66 2.31
C THR A 142 24.70 15.60 2.31
N GLU A 143 24.03 16.63 2.84
CA GLU A 143 22.55 16.75 2.77
C GLU A 143 22.03 16.72 1.31
N LEU A 144 22.80 17.29 0.36
CA LEU A 144 22.48 17.29 -1.07
C LEU A 144 22.86 16.00 -1.82
N GLU A 145 23.70 15.13 -1.26
CA GLU A 145 23.95 13.79 -1.81
C GLU A 145 22.91 12.80 -1.25
N GLU A 146 22.58 12.87 0.04
CA GLU A 146 21.51 12.09 0.69
C GLU A 146 20.16 12.29 -0.04
N GLN A 147 19.80 13.54 -0.38
CA GLN A 147 18.60 13.86 -1.17
C GLN A 147 18.63 13.32 -2.62
N LYS A 148 19.79 12.90 -3.15
CA LYS A 148 19.87 12.27 -4.48
C LYS A 148 19.68 10.76 -4.42
N GLU A 149 20.08 10.11 -3.32
CA GLU A 149 19.88 8.66 -3.15
C GLU A 149 18.39 8.29 -2.97
N GLU A 150 17.50 9.26 -2.73
CA GLU A 150 16.03 9.06 -2.74
C GLU A 150 15.39 8.98 -4.14
N LEU A 151 16.09 9.39 -5.22
CA LEU A 151 15.52 9.36 -6.59
C LEU A 151 15.07 7.99 -7.17
N PRO A 152 15.66 6.81 -6.86
CA PRO A 152 15.25 5.55 -7.50
C PRO A 152 13.81 5.14 -7.14
N HIS A 153 13.23 5.72 -6.09
CA HIS A 153 11.84 5.49 -5.71
C HIS A 153 10.85 5.89 -6.83
N CYS A 154 11.17 6.90 -7.64
CA CYS A 154 10.32 7.35 -8.74
C CYS A 154 10.15 6.30 -9.86
N GLU A 155 11.16 5.46 -10.10
CA GLU A 155 11.05 4.39 -11.11
C GLU A 155 10.36 3.15 -10.55
N GLN A 156 10.67 2.79 -9.30
CA GLN A 156 9.97 1.72 -8.57
C GLN A 156 8.47 2.02 -8.46
N GLN A 157 8.09 3.26 -8.13
CA GLN A 157 6.68 3.68 -8.03
C GLN A 157 5.96 3.66 -9.39
N LYS A 158 6.66 3.98 -10.50
CA LYS A 158 6.14 3.77 -11.87
C LYS A 158 5.98 2.28 -12.20
N LEU A 159 6.85 1.41 -11.69
CA LEU A 159 6.73 -0.05 -11.87
C LEU A 159 5.55 -0.61 -11.07
N ILE A 160 5.41 -0.21 -9.80
CA ILE A 160 4.34 -0.63 -8.89
C ILE A 160 2.98 -0.17 -9.40
N SER A 161 2.84 1.07 -9.87
CA SER A 161 1.58 1.57 -10.45
C SER A 161 1.22 0.85 -11.77
N ARG A 162 2.21 0.51 -12.62
CA ARG A 162 1.99 -0.36 -13.80
C ARG A 162 1.54 -1.77 -13.40
N LEU A 163 2.12 -2.35 -12.35
CA LEU A 163 1.73 -3.66 -11.80
C LEU A 163 0.29 -3.63 -11.25
N GLN A 164 -0.05 -2.61 -10.46
CA GLN A 164 -1.43 -2.41 -9.97
C GLN A 164 -2.42 -2.22 -11.13
N GLN A 165 -2.02 -1.53 -12.21
CA GLN A 165 -2.84 -1.38 -13.40
C GLN A 165 -2.97 -2.68 -14.22
N SER A 166 -2.01 -3.62 -14.16
CA SER A 166 -2.17 -4.93 -14.81
C SER A 166 -3.01 -5.89 -13.96
N ILE A 167 -2.84 -5.89 -12.63
CA ILE A 167 -3.67 -6.67 -11.68
C ILE A 167 -5.15 -6.26 -11.80
N THR A 168 -5.46 -4.96 -11.73
CA THR A 168 -6.85 -4.48 -11.86
C THR A 168 -7.47 -4.81 -13.22
N LYS A 169 -6.70 -4.82 -14.32
CA LYS A 169 -7.14 -5.32 -15.64
C LYS A 169 -7.41 -6.83 -15.62
N TYR A 170 -6.56 -7.61 -14.96
CA TYR A 170 -6.73 -9.06 -14.82
C TYR A 170 -7.98 -9.39 -13.99
N ASP A 171 -8.19 -8.73 -12.85
CA ASP A 171 -9.37 -8.96 -12.01
C ASP A 171 -10.67 -8.54 -12.70
N ALA A 172 -10.65 -7.43 -13.46
CA ALA A 172 -11.77 -7.04 -14.32
C ALA A 172 -12.05 -8.10 -15.41
N ALA A 173 -11.01 -8.61 -16.09
CA ALA A 173 -11.15 -9.68 -17.08
C ALA A 173 -11.67 -11.00 -16.47
N LYS A 174 -11.24 -11.32 -15.25
CA LYS A 174 -11.68 -12.49 -14.47
C LYS A 174 -13.15 -12.37 -14.03
N ALA A 175 -13.60 -11.17 -13.66
CA ALA A 175 -15.01 -10.88 -13.39
C ALA A 175 -15.87 -10.97 -14.66
N ILE A 176 -15.38 -10.41 -15.78
CA ILE A 176 -16.04 -10.56 -17.09
C ILE A 176 -16.16 -12.05 -17.47
N TYR A 177 -15.08 -12.82 -17.34
CA TYR A 177 -15.09 -14.26 -17.59
C TYR A 177 -16.08 -15.02 -16.71
N SER A 178 -16.15 -14.73 -15.40
CA SER A 178 -17.13 -15.39 -14.52
C SER A 178 -18.57 -15.03 -14.87
N THR A 179 -18.85 -13.79 -15.29
CA THR A 179 -20.19 -13.43 -15.81
C THR A 179 -20.54 -14.18 -17.10
N TYR A 180 -19.59 -14.33 -18.05
CA TYR A 180 -19.81 -15.14 -19.25
C TYR A 180 -20.02 -16.62 -18.94
N CYS A 181 -19.28 -17.21 -17.99
CA CYS A 181 -19.55 -18.57 -17.52
C CYS A 181 -20.94 -18.70 -16.91
N SER A 182 -21.40 -17.71 -16.14
CA SER A 182 -22.77 -17.71 -15.59
C SER A 182 -23.83 -17.59 -16.68
N MET A 183 -23.65 -16.70 -17.67
CA MET A 183 -24.55 -16.60 -18.83
C MET A 183 -24.61 -17.91 -19.62
N LEU A 184 -23.46 -18.53 -19.90
CA LEU A 184 -23.38 -19.81 -20.62
C LEU A 184 -24.03 -20.96 -19.83
N ASN A 185 -23.92 -20.94 -18.50
CA ASN A 185 -24.62 -21.91 -17.62
C ASN A 185 -26.13 -21.66 -17.52
N ILE A 186 -26.61 -20.41 -17.70
CA ILE A 186 -28.04 -20.11 -17.86
C ILE A 186 -28.53 -20.66 -19.20
N LEU A 187 -27.88 -20.30 -20.30
CA LEU A 187 -28.23 -20.78 -21.65
C LEU A 187 -28.26 -22.31 -21.75
N ARG A 188 -27.34 -23.01 -21.06
CA ARG A 188 -27.36 -24.49 -20.96
C ARG A 188 -28.58 -25.05 -20.21
N LYS A 189 -29.05 -24.36 -19.16
CA LYS A 189 -30.29 -24.73 -18.47
C LYS A 189 -31.50 -24.46 -19.35
N ASP A 190 -31.50 -23.33 -20.06
CA ASP A 190 -32.57 -22.96 -20.97
C ASP A 190 -32.69 -23.96 -22.13
N THR A 191 -31.58 -24.42 -22.73
CA THR A 191 -31.63 -25.50 -23.74
C THR A 191 -32.21 -26.79 -23.18
N ILE A 192 -31.84 -27.21 -21.96
CA ILE A 192 -32.40 -28.42 -21.32
C ILE A 192 -33.91 -28.25 -21.02
N PHE A 193 -34.33 -27.04 -20.63
CA PHE A 193 -35.73 -26.71 -20.43
C PHE A 193 -36.54 -26.74 -21.74
N PHE A 194 -36.01 -26.18 -22.83
CA PHE A 194 -36.66 -26.24 -24.14
C PHE A 194 -36.69 -27.66 -24.71
N ASP A 195 -35.64 -28.47 -24.53
CA ASP A 195 -35.63 -29.88 -24.96
C ASP A 195 -36.67 -30.71 -24.20
N THR A 196 -36.79 -30.53 -22.88
CA THR A 196 -37.81 -31.23 -22.08
C THR A 196 -39.22 -30.76 -22.45
N LEU A 197 -39.46 -29.46 -22.63
CA LEU A 197 -40.73 -28.92 -23.10
C LEU A 197 -41.12 -29.44 -24.49
N LEU A 198 -40.18 -29.48 -25.44
CA LEU A 198 -40.40 -30.01 -26.79
C LEU A 198 -40.69 -31.52 -26.80
N ASN A 199 -40.12 -32.29 -25.86
CA ASN A 199 -40.44 -33.71 -25.74
C ASN A 199 -41.82 -33.94 -25.11
N ILE A 200 -42.19 -33.18 -24.07
CA ILE A 200 -43.55 -33.20 -23.52
C ILE A 200 -44.60 -32.86 -24.59
N LEU A 201 -44.34 -31.85 -25.43
CA LEU A 201 -45.24 -31.48 -26.53
C LEU A 201 -45.37 -32.58 -27.60
N LYS A 202 -44.32 -33.33 -27.91
CA LYS A 202 -44.39 -34.51 -28.81
C LYS A 202 -45.19 -35.65 -28.19
N GLU A 203 -45.01 -35.92 -26.90
CA GLU A 203 -45.75 -36.95 -26.16
C GLU A 203 -47.25 -36.61 -26.12
N ASP A 204 -47.57 -35.37 -25.75
CA ASP A 204 -48.93 -34.81 -25.73
C ASP A 204 -49.58 -34.89 -27.12
N GLN A 205 -48.92 -34.40 -28.18
CA GLN A 205 -49.37 -34.55 -29.57
C GLN A 205 -49.67 -36.03 -29.91
N SER A 206 -48.79 -36.96 -29.54
CA SER A 206 -49.01 -38.40 -29.77
C SER A 206 -50.23 -38.92 -29.01
N SER A 207 -50.51 -38.37 -27.82
CA SER A 207 -51.65 -38.75 -26.98
C SER A 207 -52.96 -38.20 -27.53
N GLN A 208 -52.97 -36.95 -27.99
CA GLN A 208 -54.10 -36.28 -28.63
C GLN A 208 -54.47 -36.96 -29.95
N CYS A 209 -53.49 -37.32 -30.79
CA CYS A 209 -53.74 -38.10 -32.01
C CYS A 209 -54.38 -39.47 -31.70
N LYS A 210 -53.92 -40.18 -30.66
CA LYS A 210 -54.53 -41.45 -30.21
C LYS A 210 -55.95 -41.24 -29.67
N ALA A 211 -56.19 -40.16 -28.92
CA ALA A 211 -57.50 -39.82 -28.39
C ALA A 211 -58.49 -39.45 -29.52
N MET A 212 -58.07 -38.58 -30.46
CA MET A 212 -58.86 -38.20 -31.62
C MET A 212 -59.23 -39.41 -32.49
N LEU A 213 -58.28 -40.33 -32.73
CA LEU A 213 -58.55 -41.58 -33.46
C LEU A 213 -59.60 -42.46 -32.75
N ARG A 214 -59.52 -42.58 -31.42
CA ARG A 214 -60.55 -43.29 -30.64
C ARG A 214 -61.91 -42.61 -30.71
N VAL A 215 -61.95 -41.27 -30.65
CA VAL A 215 -63.19 -40.49 -30.80
C VAL A 215 -63.80 -40.66 -32.19
N THR A 216 -62.99 -40.66 -33.27
CA THR A 216 -63.51 -40.91 -34.62
C THR A 216 -64.06 -42.32 -34.79
N VAL A 217 -63.41 -43.35 -34.23
CA VAL A 217 -63.93 -44.74 -34.27
C VAL A 217 -65.22 -44.86 -33.47
N MET A 218 -65.31 -44.27 -32.28
CA MET A 218 -66.54 -44.25 -31.49
C MET A 218 -67.66 -43.46 -32.19
N GLY A 219 -67.33 -42.37 -32.89
CA GLY A 219 -68.27 -41.60 -33.70
C GLY A 219 -68.80 -42.38 -34.91
N GLN A 220 -67.94 -43.16 -35.59
CA GLN A 220 -68.33 -44.08 -36.66
C GLN A 220 -69.30 -45.15 -36.15
N LEU A 221 -68.93 -45.85 -35.07
CA LEU A 221 -69.79 -46.86 -34.44
C LEU A 221 -71.13 -46.27 -33.97
N ALA A 222 -71.14 -45.05 -33.43
CA ALA A 222 -72.38 -44.36 -33.03
C ALA A 222 -73.27 -44.00 -34.24
N ALA A 223 -72.67 -43.57 -35.36
CA ALA A 223 -73.39 -43.28 -36.60
C ALA A 223 -73.98 -44.56 -37.24
N GLU A 224 -73.21 -45.65 -37.28
CA GLU A 224 -73.68 -46.97 -37.74
C GLU A 224 -74.88 -47.45 -36.90
N ASN A 225 -74.77 -47.41 -35.57
CA ASN A 225 -75.88 -47.76 -34.68
C ASN A 225 -77.12 -46.86 -34.90
N LEU A 226 -76.93 -45.56 -35.14
CA LEU A 226 -78.02 -44.62 -35.43
C LEU A 226 -78.73 -44.95 -36.73
N ASP A 227 -78.00 -45.23 -37.82
CA ASP A 227 -78.61 -45.58 -39.10
C ASP A 227 -79.25 -46.97 -39.08
N ASP A 228 -78.71 -47.92 -38.30
CA ASP A 228 -79.31 -49.25 -38.09
C ASP A 228 -80.64 -49.15 -37.29
N VAL A 229 -80.67 -48.30 -36.25
CA VAL A 229 -81.90 -47.95 -35.51
C VAL A 229 -82.89 -47.21 -36.42
N ARG A 230 -82.44 -46.23 -37.22
CA ARG A 230 -83.27 -45.55 -38.22
C ARG A 230 -83.83 -46.53 -39.25
N GLN A 231 -83.07 -47.55 -39.65
CA GLN A 231 -83.55 -48.58 -40.57
C GLN A 231 -84.59 -49.50 -39.90
N LYS A 232 -84.39 -49.89 -38.64
CA LYS A 232 -85.38 -50.63 -37.83
C LYS A 232 -86.69 -49.84 -37.70
N TYR A 233 -86.65 -48.54 -37.41
CA TYR A 233 -87.84 -47.67 -37.46
C TYR A 233 -88.47 -47.62 -38.86
N LYS A 234 -87.69 -47.41 -39.93
CA LYS A 234 -88.19 -47.45 -41.32
C LYS A 234 -88.82 -48.79 -41.73
N ARG A 235 -88.46 -49.91 -41.10
CA ARG A 235 -89.14 -51.21 -41.25
C ARG A 235 -90.45 -51.24 -40.44
N MET A 236 -90.39 -50.88 -39.15
CA MET A 236 -91.55 -50.85 -38.24
C MET A 236 -92.67 -49.95 -38.76
N THR A 237 -92.36 -48.73 -39.21
CA THR A 237 -93.36 -47.78 -39.75
C THR A 237 -94.12 -48.37 -40.93
N ARG A 238 -93.49 -49.17 -41.82
CA ARG A 238 -94.20 -49.85 -42.92
C ARG A 238 -95.15 -50.91 -42.43
N VAL A 239 -94.79 -51.65 -41.37
CA VAL A 239 -95.67 -52.65 -40.75
C VAL A 239 -96.85 -51.97 -40.06
N VAL A 240 -96.59 -50.91 -39.29
CA VAL A 240 -97.65 -50.12 -38.63
C VAL A 240 -98.60 -49.51 -39.65
N LEU A 241 -98.11 -48.92 -40.75
CA LEU A 241 -98.95 -48.37 -41.81
C LEU A 241 -99.79 -49.44 -42.53
N ARG A 242 -99.25 -50.65 -42.76
CA ARG A 242 -100.04 -51.78 -43.30
C ARG A 242 -101.14 -52.20 -42.32
N ASN A 243 -100.80 -52.40 -41.04
CA ASN A 243 -101.75 -52.78 -40.00
C ASN A 243 -102.81 -51.68 -39.77
N MET A 244 -102.44 -50.41 -39.90
CA MET A 244 -103.35 -49.27 -39.84
C MET A 244 -104.33 -49.28 -41.01
N LYS A 245 -103.87 -49.49 -42.25
CA LYS A 245 -104.78 -49.64 -43.42
C LYS A 245 -105.72 -50.84 -43.30
N ILE A 246 -105.25 -51.98 -42.78
CA ILE A 246 -106.10 -53.15 -42.52
C ILE A 246 -107.14 -52.84 -41.44
N ARG A 247 -106.76 -52.15 -40.36
CA ARG A 247 -107.71 -51.69 -39.33
C ARG A 247 -108.67 -50.63 -39.84
N GLU A 248 -108.24 -49.74 -40.72
CA GLU A 248 -109.07 -48.71 -41.36
C GLU A 248 -110.11 -49.36 -42.28
N GLN A 249 -109.72 -50.38 -43.04
CA GLN A 249 -110.63 -51.22 -43.82
C GLN A 249 -111.63 -51.96 -42.91
N MET A 250 -111.18 -52.63 -41.85
CA MET A 250 -112.07 -53.30 -40.88
C MET A 250 -113.00 -52.31 -40.14
N LEU A 251 -112.51 -51.13 -39.79
CA LEU A 251 -113.30 -50.06 -39.17
C LEU A 251 -114.29 -49.47 -40.18
N SER A 252 -113.98 -49.43 -41.48
CA SER A 252 -114.97 -49.04 -42.49
C SER A 252 -116.09 -50.07 -42.64
N THR A 253 -115.78 -51.38 -42.66
CA THR A 253 -116.83 -52.41 -42.72
C THR A 253 -117.67 -52.47 -41.44
N VAL A 254 -117.04 -52.28 -40.27
CA VAL A 254 -117.77 -52.15 -38.99
C VAL A 254 -118.54 -50.84 -38.91
N ARG A 255 -118.04 -49.74 -39.50
CA ARG A 255 -118.81 -48.49 -39.60
C ARG A 255 -120.04 -48.63 -40.47
N CYS A 256 -119.98 -49.30 -41.62
CA CYS A 256 -121.20 -49.60 -42.38
C CYS A 256 -122.22 -50.37 -41.51
N GLN A 257 -121.79 -51.44 -40.84
CA GLN A 257 -122.65 -52.22 -39.93
C GLN A 257 -123.21 -51.38 -38.76
N VAL A 258 -122.41 -50.45 -38.22
CA VAL A 258 -122.83 -49.55 -37.14
C VAL A 258 -123.68 -48.41 -37.67
N GLU A 259 -123.53 -47.97 -38.92
CA GLU A 259 -124.36 -46.97 -39.58
C GLU A 259 -125.72 -47.56 -39.96
N ASP A 260 -125.80 -48.84 -40.35
CA ASP A 260 -127.06 -49.59 -40.47
C ASP A 260 -127.79 -49.63 -39.10
N LEU A 261 -127.07 -49.96 -38.03
CA LEU A 261 -127.60 -49.97 -36.66
C LEU A 261 -127.86 -48.56 -36.08
N TRP A 262 -127.18 -47.52 -36.56
CA TRP A 262 -127.38 -46.14 -36.14
C TRP A 262 -128.50 -45.46 -36.91
N ALA A 263 -128.73 -45.79 -38.19
CA ALA A 263 -129.94 -45.41 -38.89
C ALA A 263 -131.18 -45.98 -38.18
N TYR A 264 -131.08 -47.21 -37.67
CA TYR A 264 -132.07 -47.82 -36.78
C TYR A 264 -132.19 -47.06 -35.43
N ALA A 265 -131.07 -46.80 -34.72
CA ALA A 265 -131.08 -46.23 -33.37
C ALA A 265 -131.24 -44.69 -33.28
N GLN A 266 -130.86 -43.92 -34.30
CA GLN A 266 -131.02 -42.45 -34.33
C GLN A 266 -132.47 -42.01 -34.60
N SER A 267 -133.38 -42.96 -34.84
CA SER A 267 -134.81 -42.74 -34.69
C SER A 267 -135.26 -42.38 -33.26
N LEU A 268 -134.35 -42.39 -32.25
CA LEU A 268 -134.70 -42.33 -30.82
C LEU A 268 -134.03 -41.24 -29.91
N VAL A 269 -132.97 -40.48 -30.26
CA VAL A 269 -132.15 -39.72 -29.24
C VAL A 269 -131.45 -38.40 -29.70
N ARG A 270 -131.27 -37.38 -28.82
CA ARG A 270 -130.23 -36.27 -28.89
C ARG A 270 -129.98 -35.46 -27.57
N ILE A 271 -128.76 -34.87 -27.37
CA ILE A 271 -128.22 -34.13 -26.16
C ILE A 271 -127.03 -33.19 -26.56
N GLU A 272 -126.62 -32.11 -25.83
CA GLU A 272 -125.41 -31.26 -26.14
C GLU A 272 -124.77 -30.29 -25.04
N SER A 273 -123.45 -29.95 -25.16
CA SER A 273 -122.65 -28.73 -24.71
C SER A 273 -122.12 -28.46 -23.24
N ASP A 274 -121.31 -27.39 -22.95
CA ASP A 274 -119.80 -27.19 -23.04
C ASP A 274 -119.24 -25.89 -22.27
N HIS A 275 -117.91 -25.57 -22.16
CA HIS A 275 -117.19 -24.22 -21.95
C HIS A 275 -115.93 -23.99 -20.99
N ILE A 276 -115.19 -22.83 -21.13
CA ILE A 276 -113.84 -22.43 -20.57
C ILE A 276 -113.68 -20.88 -20.25
N PHE A 277 -112.67 -20.40 -19.46
CA PHE A 277 -112.28 -18.96 -19.17
C PHE A 277 -110.74 -18.65 -19.01
N ALA A 278 -110.31 -17.35 -18.88
CA ALA A 278 -108.89 -16.86 -18.93
C ALA A 278 -108.46 -15.72 -17.93
N LYS A 279 -107.18 -15.26 -17.89
CA LYS A 279 -106.57 -14.24 -16.95
C LYS A 279 -105.46 -13.30 -17.55
N LYS A 280 -104.76 -12.48 -16.71
CA LYS A 280 -104.01 -11.21 -17.02
C LYS A 280 -102.67 -11.02 -16.23
N ASP A 281 -101.80 -10.09 -16.66
CA ASP A 281 -100.42 -9.80 -16.15
C ASP A 281 -100.19 -8.37 -15.55
N THR A 282 -98.98 -8.09 -14.99
CA THR A 282 -98.50 -6.79 -14.43
C THR A 282 -96.96 -6.56 -14.54
N ASP A 283 -96.49 -5.31 -14.40
CA ASP A 283 -95.15 -4.79 -14.79
C ASP A 283 -93.93 -5.01 -13.84
N ALA A 284 -92.72 -4.91 -14.42
CA ALA A 284 -91.44 -4.76 -13.69
C ALA A 284 -90.36 -3.98 -14.51
N SER A 285 -89.88 -2.83 -13.99
CA SER A 285 -89.03 -1.89 -14.75
C SER A 285 -87.83 -1.27 -14.01
N ALA A 286 -87.78 -1.25 -12.68
CA ALA A 286 -86.74 -0.52 -11.93
C ALA A 286 -85.37 -1.22 -11.92
N ASP A 287 -85.34 -2.53 -11.66
CA ASP A 287 -84.10 -3.29 -11.39
C ASP A 287 -83.11 -3.28 -12.57
N LYS A 288 -83.66 -3.28 -13.79
CA LYS A 288 -82.93 -3.28 -15.07
C LYS A 288 -81.94 -2.12 -15.22
N VAL A 289 -82.14 -0.99 -14.52
CA VAL A 289 -81.22 0.16 -14.61
C VAL A 289 -79.92 -0.10 -13.85
N LEU A 290 -79.99 -0.77 -12.70
CA LEU A 290 -78.81 -1.11 -11.87
C LEU A 290 -78.00 -2.26 -12.49
N GLU A 291 -78.68 -3.28 -13.04
CA GLU A 291 -78.03 -4.37 -13.78
C GLU A 291 -77.17 -3.82 -14.93
N ASN A 292 -77.70 -2.88 -15.72
CA ASN A 292 -76.99 -2.28 -16.85
C ASN A 292 -75.72 -1.51 -16.42
N GLN A 293 -75.72 -0.87 -15.25
CA GLN A 293 -74.52 -0.18 -14.73
C GLN A 293 -73.46 -1.17 -14.23
N LEU A 294 -73.88 -2.25 -13.55
CA LEU A 294 -72.99 -3.34 -13.12
C LEU A 294 -72.31 -4.01 -14.32
N ILE A 295 -73.09 -4.34 -15.36
CA ILE A 295 -72.61 -4.93 -16.62
C ILE A 295 -71.59 -4.00 -17.31
N GLN A 296 -71.79 -2.68 -17.31
CA GLN A 296 -70.81 -1.74 -17.88
C GLN A 296 -69.48 -1.74 -17.10
N LEU A 297 -69.53 -1.79 -15.77
CA LEU A 297 -68.34 -1.85 -14.91
C LEU A 297 -67.57 -3.16 -15.09
N GLU A 298 -68.26 -4.29 -15.13
CA GLU A 298 -67.66 -5.61 -15.39
C GLU A 298 -66.99 -5.68 -16.78
N ASN A 299 -67.63 -5.12 -17.82
CA ASN A 299 -67.06 -5.03 -19.15
C ASN A 299 -65.78 -4.17 -19.23
N ILE A 300 -65.63 -3.15 -18.38
CA ILE A 300 -64.40 -2.36 -18.27
C ILE A 300 -63.30 -3.21 -17.60
N CYS A 301 -63.62 -3.87 -16.48
CA CYS A 301 -62.70 -4.76 -15.77
C CYS A 301 -62.22 -5.93 -16.65
N ALA A 302 -63.10 -6.52 -17.46
CA ALA A 302 -62.76 -7.57 -18.43
C ALA A 302 -61.73 -7.07 -19.46
N LYS A 303 -61.95 -5.90 -20.07
CA LYS A 303 -61.01 -5.31 -21.05
C LYS A 303 -59.64 -5.00 -20.44
N VAL A 304 -59.60 -4.53 -19.19
CA VAL A 304 -58.34 -4.30 -18.47
C VAL A 304 -57.63 -5.62 -18.14
N LYS A 305 -58.37 -6.66 -17.77
CA LYS A 305 -57.85 -8.02 -17.55
C LYS A 305 -57.25 -8.63 -18.82
N GLU A 306 -57.91 -8.46 -19.96
CA GLU A 306 -57.44 -8.93 -21.28
C GLU A 306 -56.19 -8.18 -21.74
N THR A 307 -56.22 -6.84 -21.72
CA THR A 307 -55.09 -6.00 -22.19
C THR A 307 -53.82 -6.15 -21.34
N LEU A 308 -53.94 -6.53 -20.07
CA LEU A 308 -52.81 -6.79 -19.17
C LEU A 308 -52.52 -8.30 -18.97
N LEU A 309 -53.24 -9.17 -19.70
CA LEU A 309 -53.11 -10.64 -19.70
C LEU A 309 -53.08 -11.23 -18.27
N VAL A 310 -54.04 -10.84 -17.44
CA VAL A 310 -54.07 -11.18 -16.01
C VAL A 310 -55.03 -12.34 -15.72
N ARG A 311 -54.63 -13.29 -14.86
CA ARG A 311 -55.43 -14.47 -14.52
C ARG A 311 -56.63 -14.13 -13.62
N SER A 312 -56.43 -13.32 -12.58
CA SER A 312 -57.45 -12.88 -11.62
C SER A 312 -57.57 -11.35 -11.52
N TYR A 313 -58.65 -10.85 -10.93
CA TYR A 313 -58.80 -9.41 -10.65
C TYR A 313 -57.95 -8.95 -9.44
N TYR A 314 -57.55 -9.86 -8.54
CA TYR A 314 -56.64 -9.54 -7.43
C TYR A 314 -55.20 -9.33 -7.92
N ASP A 315 -54.74 -10.13 -8.88
CA ASP A 315 -53.44 -9.94 -9.55
C ASP A 315 -53.37 -8.61 -10.33
N LEU A 316 -54.51 -8.06 -10.75
CA LEU A 316 -54.56 -6.76 -11.42
C LEU A 316 -54.28 -5.62 -10.43
N LEU A 317 -54.90 -5.66 -9.25
CA LEU A 317 -54.70 -4.66 -8.20
C LEU A 317 -53.24 -4.65 -7.71
N SER A 318 -52.67 -5.82 -7.38
CA SER A 318 -51.28 -5.90 -6.91
C SER A 318 -50.25 -5.45 -7.96
N ARG A 319 -50.51 -5.68 -9.25
CA ARG A 319 -49.71 -5.12 -10.36
C ARG A 319 -49.83 -3.61 -10.48
N LEU A 320 -51.01 -3.04 -10.28
CA LEU A 320 -51.23 -1.59 -10.31
C LEU A 320 -50.60 -0.89 -9.08
N GLU A 321 -50.68 -1.50 -7.90
CA GLU A 321 -50.03 -1.03 -6.67
C GLU A 321 -48.51 -1.03 -6.82
N THR A 322 -47.91 -2.14 -7.24
CA THR A 322 -46.45 -2.22 -7.46
C THR A 322 -45.98 -1.29 -8.58
N GLN A 323 -46.76 -1.08 -9.64
CA GLN A 323 -46.49 -0.07 -10.67
C GLN A 323 -46.56 1.36 -10.12
N TYR A 324 -47.51 1.65 -9.22
CA TYR A 324 -47.64 2.94 -8.55
C TYR A 324 -46.47 3.22 -7.60
N GLU A 325 -46.03 2.23 -6.83
CA GLU A 325 -44.82 2.32 -5.98
C GLU A 325 -43.56 2.56 -6.81
N GLN A 326 -43.37 1.82 -7.91
CA GLN A 326 -42.26 2.04 -8.84
C GLN A 326 -42.29 3.45 -9.43
N LYS A 327 -43.46 3.95 -9.86
CA LYS A 327 -43.65 5.32 -10.33
C LYS A 327 -43.28 6.35 -9.25
N ARG A 328 -43.70 6.14 -8.00
CA ARG A 328 -43.38 7.00 -6.85
C ARG A 328 -41.87 7.03 -6.56
N ALA A 329 -41.20 5.88 -6.61
CA ALA A 329 -39.75 5.78 -6.44
C ALA A 329 -38.96 6.45 -7.58
N LEU A 330 -39.43 6.31 -8.83
CA LEU A 330 -38.84 6.97 -9.99
C LEU A 330 -38.99 8.50 -9.92
N LEU A 331 -40.15 9.01 -9.48
CA LEU A 331 -40.36 10.44 -9.26
C LEU A 331 -39.44 10.97 -8.16
N ALA A 332 -39.33 10.30 -7.01
CA ALA A 332 -38.41 10.70 -5.94
C ALA A 332 -36.93 10.72 -6.40
N ARG A 333 -36.53 9.76 -7.26
CA ARG A 333 -35.19 9.74 -7.88
C ARG A 333 -35.00 10.87 -8.89
N LEU A 334 -36.03 11.25 -9.63
CA LEU A 334 -36.03 12.39 -10.54
C LEU A 334 -35.88 13.71 -9.78
N ASP A 335 -36.62 13.90 -8.68
CA ASP A 335 -36.50 15.08 -7.80
C ASP A 335 -35.10 15.19 -7.19
N ALA A 336 -34.52 14.07 -6.74
CA ALA A 336 -33.14 14.03 -6.26
C ALA A 336 -32.13 14.41 -7.35
N ASN A 337 -32.33 13.94 -8.59
CA ASN A 337 -31.50 14.31 -9.74
C ASN A 337 -31.63 15.80 -10.11
N ILE A 338 -32.83 16.39 -10.03
CA ILE A 338 -33.02 17.84 -10.23
C ILE A 338 -32.27 18.62 -9.14
N LYS A 339 -32.45 18.28 -7.86
CA LYS A 339 -31.72 18.91 -6.75
C LYS A 339 -30.20 18.81 -6.90
N ASN A 340 -29.70 17.65 -7.36
CA ASN A 340 -28.27 17.45 -7.65
C ASN A 340 -27.80 18.31 -8.84
N ARG A 341 -28.58 18.39 -9.93
CA ARG A 341 -28.30 19.25 -11.08
C ARG A 341 -28.22 20.72 -10.67
N ASP A 342 -29.17 21.17 -9.86
CA ASP A 342 -29.29 22.57 -9.45
C ASP A 342 -28.20 22.95 -8.44
N LEU A 343 -27.80 22.02 -7.57
CA LEU A 343 -26.62 22.16 -6.71
C LEU A 343 -25.32 22.24 -7.53
N LEU A 344 -25.17 21.46 -8.59
CA LEU A 344 -24.03 21.56 -9.51
C LEU A 344 -24.04 22.87 -10.31
N LEU A 345 -25.23 23.35 -10.71
CA LEU A 345 -25.41 24.63 -11.40
C LEU A 345 -25.06 25.80 -10.47
N ASN A 346 -25.49 25.77 -9.22
CA ASN A 346 -25.10 26.74 -8.19
C ASN A 346 -23.58 26.72 -7.92
N LYS A 347 -22.96 25.54 -7.82
CA LYS A 347 -21.48 25.42 -7.73
C LYS A 347 -20.77 26.00 -8.96
N LYS A 348 -21.29 25.78 -10.17
CA LYS A 348 -20.77 26.39 -11.40
C LYS A 348 -20.91 27.92 -11.37
N ASN A 349 -22.05 28.45 -10.97
CA ASN A 349 -22.27 29.89 -10.89
C ASN A 349 -21.34 30.55 -9.85
N HIS A 350 -21.15 29.93 -8.69
CA HIS A 350 -20.19 30.38 -7.68
C HIS A 350 -18.74 30.32 -8.20
N ALA A 351 -18.36 29.28 -8.94
CA ALA A 351 -17.04 29.19 -9.57
C ALA A 351 -16.84 30.24 -10.68
N LEU A 352 -17.90 30.58 -11.44
CA LEU A 352 -17.87 31.68 -12.42
C LEU A 352 -17.74 33.05 -11.73
N GLN A 353 -18.47 33.29 -10.64
CA GLN A 353 -18.34 34.50 -9.83
C GLN A 353 -16.92 34.64 -9.23
N ILE A 354 -16.32 33.56 -8.73
CA ILE A 354 -14.91 33.54 -8.31
C ILE A 354 -13.99 33.90 -9.49
N LEU A 355 -14.21 33.31 -10.67
CA LEU A 355 -13.40 33.54 -11.87
C LEU A 355 -13.54 34.97 -12.41
N GLU A 356 -14.71 35.59 -12.29
CA GLU A 356 -14.96 37.00 -12.61
C GLU A 356 -14.30 37.92 -11.57
N ASN A 357 -14.46 37.64 -10.27
CA ASN A 357 -13.77 38.35 -9.20
C ASN A 357 -12.23 38.27 -9.38
N LEU A 358 -11.68 37.13 -9.79
CA LEU A 358 -10.25 36.98 -10.08
C LEU A 358 -9.81 37.73 -11.35
N LYS A 359 -10.67 37.87 -12.36
CA LYS A 359 -10.41 38.71 -13.55
C LYS A 359 -10.44 40.21 -13.25
N HIS A 360 -11.31 40.64 -12.34
CA HIS A 360 -11.50 42.04 -11.97
C HIS A 360 -10.65 42.47 -10.76
N SER A 361 -10.01 41.51 -10.08
CA SER A 361 -9.05 41.73 -9.00
C SER A 361 -7.80 42.45 -9.50
N THR A 362 -7.76 43.77 -9.32
CA THR A 362 -6.55 44.58 -9.53
C THR A 362 -5.43 44.15 -8.57
N LYS A 363 -4.18 44.25 -9.03
CA LYS A 363 -2.95 43.69 -8.40
C LYS A 363 -2.88 43.78 -6.87
N THR A 364 -3.31 44.89 -6.27
CA THR A 364 -3.31 45.14 -4.82
C THR A 364 -4.06 44.06 -4.02
N ALA A 365 -5.18 43.55 -4.52
CA ALA A 365 -5.93 42.49 -3.84
C ALA A 365 -5.23 41.13 -3.94
N ALA A 366 -4.53 40.86 -5.05
CA ALA A 366 -3.73 39.64 -5.20
C ALA A 366 -2.50 39.60 -4.27
N GLU A 367 -2.07 40.73 -3.72
CA GLU A 367 -1.01 40.80 -2.70
C GLU A 367 -1.56 40.53 -1.30
N GLN A 368 -2.75 41.04 -0.97
CA GLN A 368 -3.46 40.69 0.26
C GLN A 368 -3.85 39.20 0.29
N TYR A 369 -4.31 38.64 -0.83
CA TYR A 369 -4.57 37.20 -0.96
C TYR A 369 -3.30 36.33 -0.83
N LYS A 370 -2.11 36.84 -1.20
CA LYS A 370 -0.84 36.14 -0.92
C LYS A 370 -0.51 36.15 0.57
N ILE A 371 -0.66 37.29 1.25
CA ILE A 371 -0.35 37.41 2.68
C ILE A 371 -1.29 36.52 3.51
N ASN A 372 -2.60 36.62 3.27
CA ASN A 372 -3.59 35.80 3.96
C ASN A 372 -3.44 34.32 3.58
N GLY A 373 -3.29 34.01 2.29
CA GLY A 373 -3.08 32.63 1.83
C GLY A 373 -1.81 31.97 2.38
N ILE A 374 -0.73 32.72 2.62
CA ILE A 374 0.46 32.20 3.33
C ILE A 374 0.13 31.87 4.78
N HIS A 375 -0.70 32.68 5.46
CA HIS A 375 -1.14 32.41 6.82
C HIS A 375 -2.07 31.17 6.88
N ASP A 376 -3.07 31.10 6.00
CA ASP A 376 -3.97 29.95 5.87
C ASP A 376 -3.22 28.64 5.58
N ILE A 377 -2.18 28.69 4.73
CA ILE A 377 -1.31 27.55 4.42
C ILE A 377 -0.46 27.15 5.63
N LEU A 378 0.03 28.10 6.42
CA LEU A 378 0.77 27.79 7.66
C LEU A 378 -0.14 27.14 8.71
N GLU A 379 -1.37 27.63 8.88
CA GLU A 379 -2.35 27.00 9.79
C GLU A 379 -2.72 25.58 9.31
N GLN A 380 -2.91 25.37 8.01
CA GLN A 380 -3.12 24.05 7.43
C GLN A 380 -1.93 23.10 7.66
N ILE A 381 -0.68 23.60 7.53
CA ILE A 381 0.53 22.82 7.84
C ILE A 381 0.59 22.46 9.33
N GLU A 382 0.16 23.34 10.24
CA GLU A 382 0.06 23.00 11.67
C GLU A 382 -1.07 22.01 11.98
N ALA A 383 -2.20 22.10 11.28
CA ALA A 383 -3.30 21.14 11.40
C ALA A 383 -2.89 19.74 10.91
N GLU A 384 -2.18 19.64 9.79
CA GLU A 384 -1.62 18.36 9.31
C GLU A 384 -0.52 17.83 10.24
N LYS A 385 0.34 18.69 10.80
CA LYS A 385 1.33 18.27 11.82
C LYS A 385 0.69 17.78 13.12
N LYS A 386 -0.54 18.18 13.45
CA LYS A 386 -1.32 17.62 14.56
C LYS A 386 -1.86 16.24 14.15
N ARG A 387 -2.55 16.14 13.01
CA ARG A 387 -3.04 14.86 12.44
C ARG A 387 -1.94 13.80 12.31
N GLU A 388 -0.73 14.19 11.91
CA GLU A 388 0.41 13.27 11.80
C GLU A 388 0.86 12.70 13.15
N LYS A 389 0.77 13.48 14.23
CA LYS A 389 1.03 13.00 15.61
C LYS A 389 -0.09 12.07 16.06
N ASP A 390 -1.34 12.49 15.90
CA ASP A 390 -2.52 11.68 16.27
C ASP A 390 -2.49 10.31 15.58
N LEU A 391 -2.11 10.26 14.30
CA LEU A 391 -1.95 9.02 13.53
C LEU A 391 -0.74 8.19 13.98
N LYS A 392 0.38 8.81 14.41
CA LYS A 392 1.52 8.10 15.00
C LYS A 392 1.14 7.48 16.36
N GLU A 393 0.33 8.16 17.16
CA GLU A 393 -0.19 7.64 18.44
C GLU A 393 -1.23 6.53 18.23
N GLN A 394 -2.15 6.67 17.28
CA GLN A 394 -3.04 5.57 16.87
C GLN A 394 -2.26 4.37 16.29
N LYS A 395 -1.10 4.58 15.66
CA LYS A 395 -0.24 3.50 15.18
C LYS A 395 0.47 2.77 16.33
N LYS A 396 0.89 3.49 17.39
CA LYS A 396 1.46 2.90 18.62
C LYS A 396 0.42 2.04 19.35
N THR A 397 -0.73 2.62 19.69
CA THR A 397 -1.80 1.90 20.42
C THR A 397 -2.35 0.71 19.66
N ARG A 398 -2.45 0.77 18.33
CA ARG A 398 -2.75 -0.43 17.51
C ARG A 398 -1.62 -1.46 17.55
N GLY A 399 -0.37 -1.04 17.56
CA GLY A 399 0.79 -1.94 17.73
C GLY A 399 0.76 -2.68 19.06
N GLU A 400 0.54 -1.95 20.16
CA GLU A 400 0.37 -2.48 21.51
C GLU A 400 -0.80 -3.47 21.61
N LEU A 401 -1.95 -3.14 21.01
CA LEU A 401 -3.08 -4.07 20.92
C LEU A 401 -2.75 -5.33 20.10
N PHE A 402 -1.99 -5.21 19.00
CA PHE A 402 -1.56 -6.38 18.22
C PHE A 402 -0.52 -7.25 18.95
N THR A 403 0.38 -6.68 19.77
CA THR A 403 1.25 -7.48 20.64
C THR A 403 0.45 -8.19 21.73
N ASN A 404 -0.53 -7.52 22.33
CA ASN A 404 -1.35 -8.10 23.39
C ASN A 404 -2.25 -9.23 22.85
N ILE A 405 -2.83 -9.05 21.64
CA ILE A 405 -3.57 -10.12 20.93
C ILE A 405 -2.64 -11.30 20.60
N ARG A 406 -1.42 -11.06 20.11
CA ARG A 406 -0.46 -12.14 19.82
C ARG A 406 -0.10 -12.92 21.09
N ALA A 407 0.21 -12.22 22.18
CA ALA A 407 0.54 -12.85 23.47
C ALA A 407 -0.65 -13.65 24.02
N ALA A 408 -1.87 -13.10 23.98
CA ALA A 408 -3.07 -13.80 24.41
C ALA A 408 -3.33 -15.09 23.59
N LEU A 409 -3.14 -15.05 22.27
CA LEU A 409 -3.26 -16.23 21.42
C LEU A 409 -2.14 -17.25 21.66
N GLN A 410 -0.90 -16.82 21.86
CA GLN A 410 0.21 -17.71 22.22
C GLN A 410 -0.05 -18.39 23.58
N ASN A 411 -0.57 -17.66 24.57
CA ASN A 411 -0.99 -18.22 25.86
C ASN A 411 -2.15 -19.22 25.70
N MET A 412 -3.15 -18.93 24.86
CA MET A 412 -4.21 -19.88 24.53
C MET A 412 -3.66 -21.14 23.85
N ASN A 413 -2.74 -21.02 22.89
CA ASN A 413 -2.15 -22.17 22.23
C ASN A 413 -1.33 -23.05 23.20
N MET A 414 -0.64 -22.41 24.16
CA MET A 414 0.08 -23.07 25.25
C MET A 414 -0.87 -23.88 26.16
N MET A 415 -1.99 -23.28 26.59
CA MET A 415 -3.04 -23.97 27.35
C MET A 415 -3.70 -25.13 26.58
N LEU A 416 -3.62 -25.10 25.24
CA LEU A 416 -4.20 -26.11 24.35
C LEU A 416 -3.19 -27.17 23.88
N LEU A 417 -1.94 -27.20 24.41
CA LEU A 417 -0.93 -28.22 24.05
C LEU A 417 -1.42 -29.66 24.30
N CYS A 418 -2.14 -29.90 25.40
CA CYS A 418 -2.59 -31.25 25.80
C CYS A 418 -3.61 -31.92 24.84
N ILE A 419 -4.08 -31.21 23.80
CA ILE A 419 -5.12 -31.68 22.88
C ILE A 419 -4.49 -32.41 21.69
N LYS A 420 -4.22 -33.70 21.87
CA LYS A 420 -3.65 -34.59 20.84
C LYS A 420 -4.50 -34.58 19.56
N HIS A 421 -3.84 -34.43 18.41
CA HIS A 421 -4.48 -34.48 17.10
C HIS A 421 -4.90 -35.91 16.71
N SER A 422 -6.17 -36.25 16.91
CA SER A 422 -6.75 -37.55 16.53
C SER A 422 -6.95 -37.69 15.00
N THR A 423 -5.87 -37.96 14.27
CA THR A 423 -5.83 -38.12 12.81
C THR A 423 -6.48 -39.42 12.27
N LYS A 424 -7.62 -39.84 12.84
CA LYS A 424 -8.45 -40.93 12.32
C LYS A 424 -9.32 -40.47 11.14
N ILE A 425 -8.68 -40.16 10.02
CA ILE A 425 -9.36 -39.95 8.74
C ILE A 425 -9.98 -41.29 8.29
N ALA A 426 -11.30 -41.41 8.41
CA ALA A 426 -12.06 -42.60 8.03
C ALA A 426 -12.13 -42.78 6.51
N ARG A 427 -11.04 -43.26 5.89
CA ARG A 427 -11.05 -43.76 4.51
C ARG A 427 -11.99 -44.97 4.43
N LYS A 428 -13.12 -44.82 3.74
CA LYS A 428 -13.99 -45.95 3.36
C LYS A 428 -13.21 -46.85 2.41
N LEU A 429 -12.92 -48.08 2.84
CA LEU A 429 -12.50 -49.18 1.97
C LEU A 429 -13.69 -50.16 1.85
N PRO A 430 -14.04 -50.65 0.65
CA PRO A 430 -15.08 -51.65 0.49
C PRO A 430 -14.66 -53.02 1.07
N ARG A 431 -15.66 -53.90 1.21
CA ARG A 431 -15.52 -55.33 1.55
C ARG A 431 -14.55 -56.04 0.58
N ASP A 432 -13.90 -57.16 0.92
CA ASP A 432 -14.49 -58.36 1.56
C ASP A 432 -13.48 -59.29 2.27
N VAL A 433 -14.00 -60.31 2.98
CA VAL A 433 -13.43 -61.67 3.24
C VAL A 433 -11.93 -61.75 3.65
N ASN A 434 -11.52 -62.26 4.82
CA ASN A 434 -12.07 -63.39 5.60
C ASN A 434 -11.66 -63.35 7.11
N LYS A 435 -12.11 -64.32 7.92
CA LYS A 435 -11.77 -64.44 9.36
C LYS A 435 -10.68 -65.47 9.67
N ASN A 436 -9.98 -65.22 10.79
CA ASN A 436 -9.15 -66.13 11.60
C ASN A 436 -7.84 -66.68 10.99
N VAL A 437 -6.71 -66.34 11.62
CA VAL A 437 -5.79 -67.31 12.27
C VAL A 437 -4.87 -66.56 13.25
N LEU A 438 -4.51 -67.24 14.35
CA LEU A 438 -3.58 -66.86 15.44
C LEU A 438 -3.48 -65.40 15.93
N LYS A 439 -3.80 -65.22 17.21
CA LYS A 439 -3.03 -64.31 18.08
C LYS A 439 -1.73 -65.04 18.45
N GLU A 440 -0.58 -64.37 18.46
CA GLU A 440 0.47 -64.62 19.48
C GLU A 440 1.59 -63.59 19.44
N SER A 441 1.94 -63.04 20.62
CA SER A 441 3.13 -62.21 20.90
C SER A 441 3.22 -60.85 20.14
N ILE A 442 3.86 -59.77 20.63
CA ILE A 442 4.48 -59.45 21.93
C ILE A 442 3.83 -58.15 22.46
N ILE A 443 3.78 -57.97 23.79
CA ILE A 443 3.40 -56.72 24.48
C ILE A 443 4.67 -56.13 25.12
N ILE A 444 4.74 -54.80 25.30
CA ILE A 444 5.82 -54.07 26.01
C ILE A 444 7.11 -54.00 25.15
N ASN A 445 7.75 -52.85 24.88
CA ASN A 445 7.70 -51.51 25.49
C ASN A 445 7.74 -50.37 24.41
N ASN A 446 8.13 -49.14 24.79
CA ASN A 446 8.40 -47.99 23.92
C ASN A 446 7.16 -47.33 23.28
N ARG A 447 6.39 -46.59 24.09
CA ARG A 447 5.34 -45.66 23.62
C ARG A 447 5.36 -44.27 24.22
N GLU A 448 6.19 -44.01 25.24
CA GLU A 448 6.18 -42.76 25.99
C GLU A 448 7.18 -41.76 25.37
N ASP A 449 8.42 -42.20 25.07
CA ASP A 449 9.48 -41.40 24.43
C ASP A 449 9.03 -40.70 23.12
N ALA A 450 8.14 -41.35 22.36
CA ALA A 450 7.62 -40.82 21.10
C ALA A 450 6.54 -39.73 21.29
N GLU A 451 5.86 -39.70 22.44
CA GLU A 451 4.86 -38.67 22.73
C GLU A 451 5.50 -37.40 23.30
N GLU A 452 6.62 -37.51 24.03
CA GLU A 452 7.37 -36.34 24.51
C GLU A 452 8.00 -35.55 23.35
N HIS A 453 8.58 -36.24 22.35
CA HIS A 453 9.18 -35.59 21.20
C HIS A 453 8.18 -34.80 20.33
N ASP A 454 6.94 -35.29 20.15
CA ASP A 454 5.90 -34.54 19.43
C ASP A 454 5.45 -33.27 20.20
N ILE A 455 5.43 -33.32 21.54
CA ILE A 455 5.11 -32.15 22.39
C ILE A 455 6.21 -31.09 22.31
N LEU A 456 7.48 -31.51 22.31
CA LEU A 456 8.63 -30.62 22.16
C LEU A 456 8.68 -29.94 20.78
N LEU A 457 8.25 -30.63 19.71
CA LEU A 457 8.18 -30.06 18.36
C LEU A 457 7.10 -28.97 18.20
N GLU A 458 5.98 -29.02 18.95
CA GLU A 458 5.02 -27.90 18.99
C GLU A 458 5.53 -26.69 19.80
N LEU A 459 6.50 -26.87 20.70
CA LEU A 459 7.11 -25.80 21.50
C LEU A 459 8.16 -24.98 20.71
N GLU A 460 8.94 -25.63 19.83
CA GLU A 460 9.98 -24.97 19.04
C GLU A 460 9.41 -24.13 17.88
N GLY A 461 8.22 -24.50 17.38
CA GLY A 461 7.50 -23.82 16.30
C GLY A 461 6.74 -22.55 16.72
N ILE A 462 7.45 -21.49 17.14
CA ILE A 462 6.84 -20.19 17.47
C ILE A 462 6.27 -19.51 16.20
N ASP A 463 5.00 -19.78 15.88
CA ASP A 463 4.26 -19.04 14.84
C ASP A 463 4.25 -17.54 15.16
N THR A 464 4.72 -16.72 14.22
CA THR A 464 4.73 -15.26 14.34
C THR A 464 3.45 -14.60 13.81
N ASP A 465 2.68 -15.32 12.99
CA ASP A 465 1.41 -14.87 12.41
C ASP A 465 0.21 -15.17 13.30
N VAL A 466 -0.52 -14.11 13.64
CA VAL A 466 -1.76 -14.09 14.42
C VAL A 466 -2.85 -14.94 13.77
N LEU A 467 -2.93 -15.00 12.44
CA LEU A 467 -3.96 -15.78 11.73
C LEU A 467 -3.67 -17.28 11.77
N VAL A 468 -2.41 -17.68 11.68
CA VAL A 468 -1.99 -19.09 11.82
C VAL A 468 -2.27 -19.56 13.24
N LEU A 469 -1.85 -18.79 14.26
CA LEU A 469 -2.18 -19.04 15.67
C LEU A 469 -3.69 -19.21 15.88
N LEU A 470 -4.50 -18.25 15.42
CA LEU A 470 -5.96 -18.30 15.52
C LEU A 470 -6.55 -19.57 14.88
N SER A 471 -6.01 -20.00 13.72
CA SER A 471 -6.46 -21.22 13.05
C SER A 471 -6.11 -22.50 13.82
N LYS A 472 -4.91 -22.59 14.42
CA LYS A 472 -4.49 -23.72 15.27
C LYS A 472 -5.35 -23.80 16.53
N ILE A 473 -5.54 -22.67 17.21
CA ILE A 473 -6.39 -22.52 18.41
C ILE A 473 -7.84 -22.90 18.10
N SER A 474 -8.44 -22.34 17.04
CA SER A 474 -9.81 -22.66 16.64
C SER A 474 -9.99 -24.15 16.33
N ARG A 475 -9.00 -24.79 15.68
CA ARG A 475 -9.01 -26.24 15.41
C ARG A 475 -8.88 -27.07 16.69
N LYS A 476 -8.00 -26.69 17.64
CA LYS A 476 -7.85 -27.38 18.93
C LYS A 476 -9.09 -27.20 19.82
N ILE A 477 -9.70 -26.02 19.86
CA ILE A 477 -11.00 -25.76 20.51
C ILE A 477 -12.12 -26.57 19.84
N GLY A 478 -12.14 -26.69 18.51
CA GLY A 478 -13.09 -27.54 17.79
C GLY A 478 -12.96 -29.03 18.14
N ILE A 479 -11.74 -29.51 18.42
CA ILE A 479 -11.51 -30.86 18.94
C ILE A 479 -12.02 -30.99 20.38
N LEU A 480 -11.74 -30.02 21.26
CA LEU A 480 -12.30 -29.97 22.62
C LEU A 480 -13.84 -30.02 22.62
N PHE A 481 -14.49 -29.22 21.76
CA PHE A 481 -15.95 -29.16 21.65
C PHE A 481 -16.55 -30.44 21.02
N GLY A 482 -15.77 -31.16 20.19
CA GLY A 482 -16.11 -32.51 19.75
C GLY A 482 -15.91 -33.58 20.84
N MET A 483 -15.08 -33.29 21.86
CA MET A 483 -14.78 -34.16 23.00
C MET A 483 -15.59 -33.84 24.26
N SER A 484 -16.32 -32.72 24.33
CA SER A 484 -17.07 -32.32 25.53
C SER A 484 -18.33 -33.17 25.83
N ASN A 485 -18.55 -34.25 25.08
CA ASN A 485 -19.66 -35.19 25.27
C ASN A 485 -19.21 -36.43 26.09
N PHE A 486 -18.43 -36.23 27.15
CA PHE A 486 -18.10 -37.27 28.13
C PHE A 486 -18.98 -37.13 29.37
N ASP A 487 -19.64 -38.22 29.78
CA ASP A 487 -20.31 -38.29 31.08
C ASP A 487 -19.26 -38.23 32.19
N LEU A 488 -19.14 -37.06 32.83
CA LEU A 488 -18.28 -36.86 33.98
C LEU A 488 -18.97 -37.38 35.24
N GLU A 489 -18.21 -38.07 36.10
CA GLU A 489 -18.68 -38.35 37.46
C GLU A 489 -18.97 -37.03 38.17
N GLN A 490 -20.18 -36.87 38.70
CA GLN A 490 -20.69 -35.60 39.22
C GLN A 490 -19.74 -34.91 40.22
N LYS A 491 -19.08 -35.70 41.08
CA LYS A 491 -18.04 -35.22 42.04
C LYS A 491 -16.78 -34.62 41.40
N LYS A 492 -16.44 -35.04 40.18
CA LYS A 492 -15.34 -34.45 39.38
C LYS A 492 -15.82 -33.19 38.65
N GLU A 493 -17.06 -33.19 38.18
CA GLU A 493 -17.67 -32.01 37.56
C GLU A 493 -17.83 -30.87 38.58
N ASP A 494 -18.38 -31.15 39.76
CA ASP A 494 -18.53 -30.16 40.85
C ASP A 494 -17.16 -29.57 41.23
N ARG A 495 -16.14 -30.40 41.46
CA ARG A 495 -14.75 -29.95 41.70
C ARG A 495 -14.18 -29.10 40.55
N ALA A 496 -14.50 -29.42 39.30
CA ALA A 496 -14.07 -28.63 38.15
C ALA A 496 -14.78 -27.27 38.10
N ARG A 497 -16.08 -27.21 38.47
CA ARG A 497 -16.81 -25.95 38.63
C ARG A 497 -16.24 -25.10 39.78
N ASP A 498 -15.92 -25.71 40.92
CA ASP A 498 -15.27 -25.03 42.05
C ASP A 498 -13.90 -24.45 41.67
N LEU A 499 -13.04 -25.25 41.03
CA LEU A 499 -11.72 -24.80 40.54
C LEU A 499 -11.85 -23.67 39.50
N TYR A 500 -12.84 -23.75 38.61
CA TYR A 500 -13.09 -22.71 37.62
C TYR A 500 -13.64 -21.41 38.24
N GLN A 501 -14.53 -21.49 39.22
CA GLN A 501 -14.97 -20.33 40.00
C GLN A 501 -13.83 -19.73 40.83
N THR A 502 -12.94 -20.56 41.39
CA THR A 502 -11.74 -20.11 42.10
C THR A 502 -10.76 -19.41 41.14
N TYR A 503 -10.60 -19.93 39.92
CA TYR A 503 -9.81 -19.27 38.87
C TYR A 503 -10.41 -17.92 38.46
N ILE A 504 -11.73 -17.85 38.21
CA ILE A 504 -12.41 -16.59 37.85
C ILE A 504 -12.33 -15.55 38.97
N SER A 505 -12.52 -15.95 40.23
CA SER A 505 -12.43 -15.03 41.37
C SER A 505 -11.00 -14.54 41.61
N ASN A 506 -9.98 -15.37 41.42
CA ASN A 506 -8.57 -14.94 41.44
C ASN A 506 -8.22 -14.03 40.24
N TYR A 507 -8.69 -14.34 39.03
CA TYR A 507 -8.45 -13.51 37.84
C TYR A 507 -9.12 -12.13 37.97
N SER A 508 -10.39 -12.10 38.39
CA SER A 508 -11.14 -10.84 38.57
C SER A 508 -10.66 -10.01 39.75
N SER A 509 -10.26 -10.62 40.87
CA SER A 509 -9.64 -9.88 41.98
C SER A 509 -8.27 -9.31 41.60
N ASN A 510 -7.42 -10.05 40.87
CA ASN A 510 -6.18 -9.50 40.33
C ASN A 510 -6.42 -8.36 39.33
N LEU A 511 -7.47 -8.42 38.51
CA LEU A 511 -7.85 -7.34 37.57
C LEU A 511 -8.37 -6.08 38.29
N ILE A 512 -8.91 -6.21 39.50
CA ILE A 512 -9.53 -5.11 40.27
C ILE A 512 -8.58 -4.52 41.32
N PHE A 513 -7.67 -5.33 41.87
CA PHE A 513 -6.78 -4.94 42.99
C PHE A 513 -5.28 -5.04 42.66
N GLY A 514 -4.90 -5.45 41.45
CA GLY A 514 -3.50 -5.54 41.02
C GLY A 514 -2.83 -4.17 40.89
N THR A 515 -1.84 -3.90 41.73
CA THR A 515 -1.09 -2.64 41.73
C THR A 515 -0.01 -2.59 40.65
N GLY A 516 -0.37 -2.07 39.47
CA GLY A 516 0.49 -1.18 38.66
C GLY A 516 1.81 -1.68 38.06
N GLU A 517 2.30 -2.87 38.39
CA GLU A 517 3.55 -3.42 37.87
C GLU A 517 3.27 -4.52 36.84
N GLU A 518 3.59 -4.24 35.57
CA GLU A 518 3.51 -5.21 34.48
C GLU A 518 4.67 -6.21 34.56
N GLU A 519 4.57 -7.20 35.45
CA GLU A 519 5.42 -8.39 35.31
C GLU A 519 5.11 -9.07 33.96
N PRO A 520 6.13 -9.34 33.12
CA PRO A 520 5.91 -10.01 31.84
C PRO A 520 5.37 -11.41 32.09
N ILE A 521 4.26 -11.77 31.43
CA ILE A 521 3.51 -13.01 31.67
C ILE A 521 4.39 -14.24 31.38
N ARG A 522 5.12 -14.68 32.39
CA ARG A 522 6.01 -15.85 32.37
C ARG A 522 5.44 -16.93 33.29
N LEU A 523 4.18 -17.29 33.01
CA LEU A 523 3.44 -18.34 33.68
C LEU A 523 4.05 -19.71 33.33
N LEU A 524 5.11 -20.06 34.04
CA LEU A 524 5.67 -21.40 34.05
C LEU A 524 4.69 -22.29 34.83
N VAL A 525 3.77 -22.93 34.12
CA VAL A 525 2.82 -23.88 34.72
C VAL A 525 3.53 -25.22 34.90
N GLU A 526 4.43 -25.27 35.86
CA GLU A 526 4.93 -26.53 36.39
C GLU A 526 3.78 -27.21 37.13
N HIS A 527 3.39 -28.41 36.68
CA HIS A 527 2.41 -29.23 37.39
C HIS A 527 3.07 -29.93 38.60
N GLU A 528 3.49 -29.14 39.59
CA GLU A 528 3.87 -29.67 40.90
C GLU A 528 2.67 -30.44 41.49
N THR A 529 2.80 -31.76 41.58
CA THR A 529 1.88 -32.60 42.33
C THR A 529 2.07 -32.33 43.82
N VAL A 530 1.38 -31.32 44.34
CA VAL A 530 1.49 -30.88 45.75
C VAL A 530 1.27 -32.07 46.68
N ASP A 531 2.35 -32.48 47.37
CA ASP A 531 2.29 -33.54 48.36
C ASP A 531 1.46 -33.05 49.56
N VAL A 532 0.35 -33.74 49.82
CA VAL A 532 -0.64 -33.40 50.84
C VAL A 532 -0.05 -33.43 52.27
N THR A 533 1.16 -33.97 52.46
CA THR A 533 1.88 -33.95 53.74
C THR A 533 2.55 -32.61 54.07
N ILE A 534 2.75 -31.71 53.09
CA ILE A 534 3.45 -30.43 53.29
C ILE A 534 2.44 -29.28 53.50
N PRO A 535 2.40 -28.61 54.67
CA PRO A 535 1.42 -27.57 54.95
C PRO A 535 1.70 -26.28 54.15
N THR A 536 0.66 -25.74 53.54
CA THR A 536 0.74 -24.58 52.64
C THR A 536 1.05 -23.29 53.40
N ARG A 537 1.58 -22.26 52.72
CA ARG A 537 1.82 -20.93 53.29
C ARG A 537 0.55 -20.30 53.92
N THR A 538 -0.63 -20.62 53.41
CA THR A 538 -1.94 -20.27 53.99
C THR A 538 -2.15 -20.94 55.33
N ASP A 539 -1.86 -22.23 55.43
CA ASP A 539 -2.15 -23.08 56.60
C ASP A 539 -1.17 -22.75 57.74
N ILE A 540 0.08 -22.44 57.39
CA ILE A 540 1.09 -21.90 58.31
C ILE A 540 0.64 -20.53 58.86
N LYS A 541 0.10 -19.64 58.01
CA LYS A 541 -0.49 -18.36 58.46
C LYS A 541 -1.74 -18.54 59.31
N LEU A 542 -2.58 -19.54 59.01
CA LEU A 542 -3.81 -19.81 59.75
C LEU A 542 -3.49 -20.41 61.13
N ARG A 543 -2.55 -21.36 61.22
CA ARG A 543 -2.04 -21.89 62.50
C ARG A 543 -1.34 -20.83 63.34
N SER A 544 -0.45 -20.01 62.76
CA SER A 544 0.21 -18.94 63.53
C SER A 544 -0.78 -17.88 64.01
N ARG A 545 -1.80 -17.55 63.22
CA ARG A 545 -2.92 -16.70 63.66
C ARG A 545 -3.71 -17.34 64.80
N GLN A 546 -4.05 -18.63 64.73
CA GLN A 546 -4.73 -19.35 65.81
C GLN A 546 -3.91 -19.39 67.11
N ILE A 547 -2.58 -19.55 67.02
CA ILE A 547 -1.68 -19.49 68.18
C ILE A 547 -1.69 -18.09 68.81
N ILE A 548 -1.66 -17.02 68.01
CA ILE A 548 -1.75 -15.64 68.49
C ILE A 548 -3.13 -15.36 69.11
N GLU A 549 -4.23 -15.79 68.47
CA GLU A 549 -5.59 -15.63 68.99
C GLU A 549 -5.86 -16.48 70.25
N ALA A 550 -5.14 -17.59 70.46
CA ALA A 550 -5.16 -18.35 71.70
C ALA A 550 -4.39 -17.64 72.83
N HIS A 551 -3.24 -17.02 72.54
CA HIS A 551 -2.47 -16.24 73.51
C HIS A 551 -3.06 -14.86 73.84
N LEU A 552 -4.01 -14.35 73.03
CA LEU A 552 -4.71 -13.07 73.26
C LEU A 552 -6.04 -13.20 74.00
N LYS A 553 -6.40 -14.40 74.48
CA LYS A 553 -7.51 -14.59 75.42
C LYS A 553 -6.97 -14.74 76.84
N PRO A 554 -7.07 -13.72 77.70
CA PRO A 554 -6.98 -13.92 79.14
C PRO A 554 -8.23 -14.66 79.66
N GLU A 555 -8.05 -15.39 80.76
CA GLU A 555 -9.12 -15.65 81.74
C GLU A 555 -9.24 -14.47 82.71
#